data_AF-A0A2S2NNE5-F1
#
_entry.id   AF-A0A2S2NNE5-F1
#
_cell.length_a   1.000
_cell.length_b   1.000
_cell.length_c   1.000
_cell.angle_alpha   90.00
_cell.angle_beta   90.00
_cell.angle_gamma   90.00
#
_symmetry.space_group_name_H-M   'P 1'
#
loop_
_entity.id
_entity.type
_entity.pdbx_description
1 polymer ?
#
loop_
_entity_poly.entity_id
_entity_poly.type
_entity_poly.pdbx_seq_one_letter_code
_entity_poly.pdbx_strand_id
1 'polypeptide(L)'
;MLDSTKKIAGMARNIDRWKTYMFQILENMRNEIDLLTLSKKKIQKAQVALHIICSISTECLERRSFRLEMDHTLDPGQVELVKEKELITEIGNLYCRTLRQIEVQLDRNKQIKFRLEKNWSDKHRSFQIDTINIGLNIQSPIIMSHTDVIKDSESTCLSVPEWEKITKSLYEEAMQVLNESRQLRSIVDDVLKKSAKKLRDQADTVDIALARFISDTEQIGQAIENDLKQVVQRLGDSEKSIGNLLRVISNLEKAKQTAETRLYNRLERPGDENVKDNAQLSLISEVKSITEQLNTLNYQLDCARTGHLGLQEARSQLEDDSRIKRKTLWIDSIRCQNIRAHYPSMNILIGY
;
A
#
# COMPACT_ATOMS: atom_id res chain seq x y z
N MET A 1 -34.05 -22.29 -71.40
CA MET A 1 -34.22 -21.10 -70.54
C MET A 1 -34.65 -21.44 -69.10
N LEU A 2 -35.69 -22.25 -68.87
CA LEU A 2 -36.15 -22.56 -67.49
C LEU A 2 -35.10 -23.20 -66.56
N ASP A 3 -34.17 -24.01 -67.09
CA ASP A 3 -33.17 -24.72 -66.27
C ASP A 3 -32.09 -23.76 -65.70
N SER A 4 -31.56 -22.85 -66.52
CA SER A 4 -30.58 -21.86 -66.08
C SER A 4 -31.17 -20.86 -65.07
N THR A 5 -32.40 -20.39 -65.29
CA THR A 5 -33.10 -19.51 -64.34
C THR A 5 -33.31 -20.20 -62.97
N LYS A 6 -33.64 -21.50 -62.97
CA LYS A 6 -33.76 -22.29 -61.73
C LYS A 6 -32.42 -22.43 -61.00
N LYS A 7 -31.31 -22.62 -61.74
CA LYS A 7 -29.95 -22.70 -61.18
C LYS A 7 -29.49 -21.37 -60.57
N ILE A 8 -29.73 -20.24 -61.24
CA ILE A 8 -29.47 -18.89 -60.70
C ILE A 8 -30.28 -18.68 -59.41
N ALA A 9 -31.58 -19.01 -59.43
CA ALA A 9 -32.42 -18.93 -58.23
C ALA A 9 -31.98 -19.85 -57.08
N GLY A 10 -31.34 -20.99 -57.39
CA GLY A 10 -30.73 -21.88 -56.40
C GLY A 10 -29.50 -21.25 -55.74
N MET A 11 -28.60 -20.68 -56.54
CA MET A 11 -27.39 -20.01 -56.04
C MET A 11 -27.75 -18.73 -55.26
N ALA A 12 -28.70 -17.93 -55.74
CA ALA A 12 -29.19 -16.74 -55.05
C ALA A 12 -29.69 -17.05 -53.63
N ARG A 13 -30.45 -18.15 -53.47
CA ARG A 13 -30.89 -18.64 -52.15
C ARG A 13 -29.73 -19.04 -51.25
N ASN A 14 -28.69 -19.68 -51.79
CA ASN A 14 -27.50 -20.04 -51.02
C ASN A 14 -26.71 -18.80 -50.58
N ILE A 15 -26.52 -17.84 -51.48
CA ILE A 15 -25.88 -16.54 -51.20
C ILE A 15 -26.66 -15.80 -50.12
N ASP A 16 -27.99 -15.77 -50.20
CA ASP A 16 -28.86 -15.09 -49.22
C ASP A 16 -28.77 -15.69 -47.81
N ARG A 17 -28.70 -17.03 -47.71
CA ARG A 17 -28.47 -17.73 -46.43
C ARG A 17 -27.14 -17.32 -45.81
N TRP A 18 -26.06 -17.39 -46.60
CA TRP A 18 -24.73 -16.99 -46.12
C TRP A 18 -24.64 -15.50 -45.80
N LYS A 19 -25.32 -14.63 -46.57
CA LYS A 19 -25.43 -13.19 -46.28
C LYS A 19 -26.07 -12.97 -44.91
N THR A 20 -27.14 -13.68 -44.60
CA THR A 20 -27.81 -13.59 -43.29
C THR A 20 -26.89 -14.05 -42.15
N TYR A 21 -26.20 -15.18 -42.31
CA TYR A 21 -25.23 -15.65 -41.30
C TYR A 21 -24.06 -14.69 -41.09
N MET A 22 -23.52 -14.13 -42.19
CA MET A 22 -22.44 -13.14 -42.14
C MET A 22 -22.89 -11.84 -41.45
N PHE A 23 -24.14 -11.42 -41.67
CA PHE A 23 -24.70 -10.27 -40.97
C PHE A 23 -24.81 -10.50 -39.46
N GLN A 24 -25.32 -11.66 -39.06
CA GLN A 24 -25.50 -11.99 -37.64
C GLN A 24 -24.16 -12.03 -36.90
N ILE A 25 -23.13 -12.67 -37.47
CA ILE A 25 -21.82 -12.72 -36.84
C ILE A 25 -21.11 -11.37 -36.85
N LEU A 26 -21.36 -10.53 -37.86
CA LEU A 26 -20.86 -9.16 -37.91
C LEU A 26 -21.43 -8.31 -36.76
N GLU A 27 -22.75 -8.39 -36.52
CA GLU A 27 -23.39 -7.69 -35.39
C GLU A 27 -22.86 -8.20 -34.04
N ASN A 28 -22.68 -9.51 -33.90
CA ASN A 28 -22.05 -10.08 -32.71
C ASN A 28 -20.61 -9.56 -32.51
N MET A 29 -19.84 -9.43 -33.59
CA MET A 29 -18.47 -8.92 -33.54
C MET A 29 -18.42 -7.42 -33.17
N ARG A 30 -19.36 -6.61 -33.69
CA ARG A 30 -19.51 -5.20 -33.32
C ARG A 30 -19.79 -5.04 -31.83
N ASN A 31 -20.79 -5.76 -31.32
CA ASN A 31 -21.12 -5.78 -29.89
C ASN A 31 -19.94 -6.23 -29.03
N GLU A 32 -19.20 -7.26 -29.48
CA GLU A 32 -18.05 -7.77 -28.73
C GLU A 32 -16.88 -6.76 -28.70
N ILE A 33 -16.63 -6.01 -29.78
CA ILE A 33 -15.64 -4.92 -29.80
C ILE A 33 -16.00 -3.84 -28.77
N ASP A 34 -17.27 -3.47 -28.68
CA ASP A 34 -17.74 -2.47 -27.71
C ASP A 34 -17.58 -2.97 -26.27
N LEU A 35 -18.00 -4.20 -26.00
CA LEU A 35 -17.84 -4.84 -24.68
C LEU A 35 -16.35 -4.97 -24.28
N LEU A 36 -15.48 -5.41 -25.19
CA LEU A 36 -14.04 -5.53 -24.90
C LEU A 36 -13.39 -4.15 -24.70
N THR A 37 -13.87 -3.12 -25.41
CA THR A 37 -13.45 -1.73 -25.20
C THR A 37 -13.88 -1.21 -23.82
N LEU A 38 -15.05 -1.60 -23.32
CA LEU A 38 -15.47 -1.30 -21.94
C LEU A 38 -14.59 -2.01 -20.92
N SER A 39 -14.26 -3.28 -21.11
CA SER A 39 -13.30 -4.01 -20.27
C SER A 39 -11.92 -3.35 -20.25
N LYS A 40 -11.43 -2.84 -21.40
CA LYS A 40 -10.20 -2.03 -21.48
C LYS A 40 -10.27 -0.81 -20.55
N LYS A 41 -11.37 -0.03 -20.65
CA LYS A 41 -11.58 1.17 -19.82
C LYS A 41 -11.63 0.83 -18.33
N LYS A 42 -12.25 -0.29 -17.95
CA LYS A 42 -12.28 -0.76 -16.55
C LYS A 42 -10.89 -1.02 -16.01
N ILE A 43 -10.03 -1.75 -16.73
CA ILE A 43 -8.64 -1.96 -16.28
C ILE A 43 -7.87 -0.63 -16.20
N GLN A 44 -8.04 0.27 -17.17
CA GLN A 44 -7.38 1.59 -17.11
C GLN A 44 -7.81 2.40 -15.88
N LYS A 45 -9.10 2.40 -15.54
CA LYS A 45 -9.58 3.01 -14.28
C LYS A 45 -8.97 2.33 -13.05
N ALA A 46 -8.92 1.00 -13.03
CA ALA A 46 -8.29 0.25 -11.94
C ALA A 46 -6.79 0.55 -11.80
N GLN A 47 -6.07 0.81 -12.90
CA GLN A 47 -4.67 1.26 -12.88
C GLN A 47 -4.52 2.64 -12.25
N VAL A 48 -5.44 3.57 -12.52
CA VAL A 48 -5.44 4.89 -11.84
C VAL A 48 -5.64 4.71 -10.34
N ALA A 49 -6.58 3.87 -9.91
CA ALA A 49 -6.78 3.55 -8.51
C ALA A 49 -5.54 2.90 -7.87
N LEU A 50 -4.86 2.01 -8.60
CA LEU A 50 -3.62 1.39 -8.16
C LEU A 50 -2.49 2.42 -7.95
N HIS A 51 -2.43 3.46 -8.79
CA HIS A 51 -1.46 4.55 -8.62
C HIS A 51 -1.72 5.34 -7.32
N ILE A 52 -2.99 5.61 -6.99
CA ILE A 52 -3.36 6.24 -5.72
C ILE A 52 -2.87 5.40 -4.54
N ILE A 53 -3.09 4.08 -4.58
CA ILE A 53 -2.59 3.18 -3.52
C ILE A 53 -1.06 3.24 -3.44
N CYS A 54 -0.37 3.21 -4.57
CA CYS A 54 1.09 3.31 -4.61
C CYS A 54 1.61 4.59 -3.93
N SER A 55 0.95 5.73 -4.19
CA SER A 55 1.25 7.01 -3.53
C SER A 55 1.00 6.94 -2.03
N ILE A 56 -0.12 6.36 -1.59
CA ILE A 56 -0.45 6.17 -0.16
C ILE A 56 0.63 5.34 0.54
N SER A 57 0.99 4.16 0.01
CA SER A 57 1.99 3.28 0.62
C SER A 57 3.37 3.92 0.62
N THR A 58 3.75 4.59 -0.47
CA THR A 58 5.05 5.28 -0.57
C THR A 58 5.14 6.45 0.40
N GLU A 59 4.11 7.29 0.49
CA GLU A 59 4.10 8.40 1.44
C GLU A 59 4.12 7.87 2.88
N CYS A 60 3.41 6.79 3.21
CA CYS A 60 3.49 6.20 4.55
C CYS A 60 4.91 5.74 4.91
N LEU A 61 5.59 5.06 3.98
CA LEU A 61 6.98 4.63 4.16
C LEU A 61 7.92 5.83 4.32
N GLU A 62 7.74 6.88 3.52
CA GLU A 62 8.53 8.12 3.62
C GLU A 62 8.29 8.85 4.94
N ARG A 63 7.04 8.99 5.40
CA ARG A 63 6.75 9.62 6.70
C ARG A 63 7.44 8.88 7.83
N ARG A 64 7.45 7.55 7.79
CA ARG A 64 8.07 6.69 8.81
C ARG A 64 9.59 6.72 8.79
N SER A 65 10.23 7.08 7.68
CA SER A 65 11.69 7.29 7.65
C SER A 65 12.14 8.54 8.43
N PHE A 66 11.21 9.46 8.77
CA PHE A 66 11.50 10.63 9.62
C PHE A 66 11.38 10.36 11.13
N ARG A 67 11.12 9.11 11.54
CA ARG A 67 11.27 8.68 12.93
C ARG A 67 12.73 8.87 13.37
N LEU A 68 12.94 9.05 14.67
CA LEU A 68 14.30 9.21 15.21
C LEU A 68 15.00 7.85 15.25
N GLU A 69 16.34 7.84 15.12
CA GLU A 69 17.15 6.62 14.92
C GLU A 69 16.86 5.52 15.95
N MET A 70 16.61 5.87 17.21
CA MET A 70 16.27 4.93 18.29
C MET A 70 14.98 4.13 18.02
N ASP A 71 14.05 4.66 17.24
CA ASP A 71 12.79 4.03 16.82
C ASP A 71 12.81 3.61 15.33
N HIS A 72 13.97 3.66 14.69
CA HIS A 72 14.15 3.23 13.30
C HIS A 72 14.37 1.71 13.22
N THR A 73 13.48 0.96 13.86
CA THR A 73 13.44 -0.51 13.80
C THR A 73 12.48 -0.98 12.72
N LEU A 74 12.79 -2.12 12.08
CA LEU A 74 11.86 -2.84 11.20
C LEU A 74 10.72 -3.42 12.03
N ASP A 75 9.70 -2.60 12.30
CA ASP A 75 8.50 -3.02 13.01
C ASP A 75 7.48 -3.70 12.06
N PRO A 76 6.51 -4.46 12.59
CA PRO A 76 5.54 -5.18 11.78
C PRO A 76 4.77 -4.29 10.79
N GLY A 77 4.47 -3.04 11.15
CA GLY A 77 3.81 -2.10 10.25
C GLY A 77 4.69 -1.72 9.05
N GLN A 78 5.99 -1.56 9.25
CA GLN A 78 6.94 -1.28 8.17
C GLN A 78 7.04 -2.46 7.22
N VAL A 79 7.12 -3.68 7.76
CA VAL A 79 7.19 -4.92 6.96
C VAL A 79 5.95 -5.08 6.09
N GLU A 80 4.75 -4.88 6.65
CA GLU A 80 3.51 -5.02 5.89
C GLU A 80 3.34 -3.91 4.83
N LEU A 81 3.82 -2.69 5.09
CA LEU A 81 3.84 -1.61 4.08
C LEU A 81 4.76 -1.93 2.90
N VAL A 82 5.91 -2.57 3.15
CA VAL A 82 6.82 -3.02 2.08
C VAL A 82 6.18 -4.13 1.25
N LYS A 83 5.54 -5.12 1.89
CA LYS A 83 4.77 -6.16 1.19
C LYS A 83 3.63 -5.58 0.35
N GLU A 84 2.95 -4.56 0.86
CA GLU A 84 1.91 -3.83 0.13
C GLU A 84 2.49 -3.20 -1.16
N LYS A 85 3.66 -2.57 -1.08
CA LYS A 85 4.36 -1.99 -2.25
C LYS A 85 4.77 -3.04 -3.28
N GLU A 86 5.24 -4.20 -2.82
CA GLU A 86 5.57 -5.34 -3.70
C GLU A 86 4.32 -5.87 -4.41
N LEU A 87 3.22 -6.06 -3.69
CA LEU A 87 1.93 -6.51 -4.24
C LEU A 87 1.37 -5.52 -5.28
N ILE A 88 1.46 -4.22 -5.00
CA ILE A 88 1.05 -3.17 -5.95
C ILE A 88 1.83 -3.28 -7.26
N THR A 89 3.14 -3.54 -7.17
CA THR A 89 4.01 -3.71 -8.34
C THR A 89 3.65 -4.96 -9.12
N GLU A 90 3.39 -6.08 -8.44
CA GLU A 90 2.94 -7.33 -9.07
C GLU A 90 1.62 -7.14 -9.83
N ILE A 91 0.63 -6.52 -9.19
CA ILE A 91 -0.69 -6.25 -9.78
C ILE A 91 -0.58 -5.26 -10.94
N GLY A 92 0.26 -4.23 -10.82
CA GLY A 92 0.51 -3.27 -11.89
C GLY A 92 1.05 -3.94 -13.15
N ASN A 93 2.02 -4.84 -12.98
CA ASN A 93 2.57 -5.65 -14.07
C ASN A 93 1.51 -6.57 -14.69
N LEU A 94 0.66 -7.19 -13.86
CA LEU A 94 -0.46 -8.01 -14.33
C LEU A 94 -1.43 -7.17 -15.19
N TYR A 95 -1.85 -5.99 -14.73
CA TYR A 95 -2.73 -5.09 -15.49
C TYR A 95 -2.13 -4.66 -16.82
N CYS A 96 -0.84 -4.32 -16.87
CA CYS A 96 -0.15 -3.98 -18.11
C CYS A 96 -0.15 -5.15 -19.11
N ARG A 97 0.09 -6.39 -18.66
CA ARG A 97 0.04 -7.58 -19.51
C ARG A 97 -1.38 -7.83 -20.03
N THR A 98 -2.39 -7.73 -19.17
CA THR A 98 -3.79 -7.92 -19.56
C THR A 98 -4.26 -6.85 -20.54
N LEU A 99 -3.87 -5.58 -20.36
CA LEU A 99 -4.18 -4.52 -21.34
C LEU A 99 -3.58 -4.81 -22.71
N ARG A 100 -2.32 -5.26 -22.76
CA ARG A 100 -1.69 -5.65 -24.03
C ARG A 100 -2.45 -6.78 -24.73
N GLN A 101 -2.92 -7.78 -23.97
CA GLN A 101 -3.76 -8.85 -24.52
C GLN A 101 -5.08 -8.31 -25.07
N ILE A 102 -5.73 -7.38 -24.37
CA ILE A 102 -6.95 -6.71 -24.84
C ILE A 102 -6.70 -5.94 -26.14
N GLU A 103 -5.60 -5.21 -26.23
CA GLU A 103 -5.27 -4.41 -27.42
C GLU A 103 -5.03 -5.29 -28.65
N VAL A 104 -4.28 -6.37 -28.50
CA VAL A 104 -4.06 -7.36 -29.56
C VAL A 104 -5.39 -8.00 -29.99
N GLN A 105 -6.24 -8.39 -29.03
CA GLN A 105 -7.52 -8.99 -29.34
C GLN A 105 -8.49 -8.00 -30.01
N LEU A 106 -8.51 -6.73 -29.59
CA LEU A 106 -9.32 -5.68 -30.22
C LEU A 106 -8.92 -5.47 -31.68
N ASP A 107 -7.62 -5.46 -31.98
CA ASP A 107 -7.14 -5.34 -33.35
C ASP A 107 -7.59 -6.54 -34.20
N ARG A 108 -7.42 -7.76 -33.69
CA ARG A 108 -7.91 -8.98 -34.36
C ARG A 108 -9.42 -8.95 -34.60
N ASN A 109 -10.20 -8.53 -33.61
CA ASN A 109 -11.66 -8.38 -33.75
C ASN A 109 -12.01 -7.38 -34.86
N LYS A 110 -11.31 -6.24 -34.95
CA LYS A 110 -11.51 -5.21 -35.98
C LYS A 110 -11.13 -5.71 -37.38
N GLN A 111 -10.04 -6.46 -37.51
CA GLN A 111 -9.61 -7.05 -38.78
C GLN A 111 -10.64 -8.07 -39.29
N ILE A 112 -11.14 -8.94 -38.42
CA ILE A 112 -12.21 -9.89 -38.76
C ILE A 112 -13.50 -9.17 -39.13
N LYS A 113 -13.90 -8.14 -38.36
CA LYS A 113 -15.06 -7.31 -38.67
C LYS A 113 -14.96 -6.73 -40.09
N PHE A 114 -13.81 -6.16 -40.46
CA PHE A 114 -13.60 -5.61 -41.80
C PHE A 114 -13.75 -6.68 -42.90
N ARG A 115 -13.17 -7.87 -42.70
CA ARG A 115 -13.30 -8.99 -43.63
C ARG A 115 -14.75 -9.46 -43.77
N LEU A 116 -15.51 -9.51 -42.66
CA LEU A 116 -16.94 -9.83 -42.65
C LEU A 116 -17.77 -8.77 -43.38
N GLU A 117 -17.49 -7.48 -43.17
CA GLU A 117 -18.17 -6.37 -43.85
C GLU A 117 -17.99 -6.43 -45.37
N LYS A 118 -16.76 -6.68 -45.82
CA LYS A 118 -16.47 -6.89 -47.24
C LYS A 118 -17.22 -8.11 -47.79
N ASN A 119 -17.09 -9.26 -47.13
CA ASN A 119 -17.73 -10.50 -47.58
C ASN A 119 -19.26 -10.39 -47.62
N TRP A 120 -19.87 -9.74 -46.62
CA TRP A 120 -21.29 -9.47 -46.58
C TRP A 120 -21.73 -8.53 -47.71
N SER A 121 -20.97 -7.46 -47.97
CA SER A 121 -21.27 -6.50 -49.04
C SER A 121 -21.21 -7.16 -50.42
N ASP A 122 -20.19 -7.99 -50.65
CA ASP A 122 -20.04 -8.77 -51.89
C ASP A 122 -21.21 -9.74 -52.08
N LYS A 123 -21.64 -10.43 -51.01
CA LYS A 123 -22.83 -11.31 -51.06
C LYS A 123 -24.13 -10.53 -51.26
N HIS A 124 -24.27 -9.35 -50.66
CA HIS A 124 -25.43 -8.49 -50.84
C HIS A 124 -25.57 -8.04 -52.29
N ARG A 125 -24.46 -7.55 -52.88
CA ARG A 125 -24.41 -7.17 -54.30
C ARG A 125 -24.66 -8.37 -55.22
N SER A 126 -24.04 -9.51 -54.95
CA SER A 126 -24.25 -10.74 -55.75
C SER A 126 -25.71 -11.19 -55.73
N PHE A 127 -26.36 -11.14 -54.57
CA PHE A 127 -27.78 -11.46 -54.44
C PHE A 127 -28.68 -10.49 -55.24
N GLN A 128 -28.36 -9.19 -55.25
CA GLN A 128 -29.08 -8.20 -56.06
C GLN A 128 -28.94 -8.48 -57.56
N ILE A 129 -27.72 -8.78 -58.02
CA ILE A 129 -27.43 -9.14 -59.41
C ILE A 129 -28.25 -10.37 -59.81
N ASP A 130 -28.22 -11.43 -59.01
CA ASP A 130 -28.98 -12.65 -59.29
C ASP A 130 -30.49 -12.40 -59.28
N THR A 131 -30.98 -11.54 -58.38
CA THR A 131 -32.40 -11.16 -58.33
C THR A 131 -32.84 -10.47 -59.62
N ILE A 132 -32.02 -9.54 -60.14
CA ILE A 132 -32.27 -8.88 -61.43
C ILE A 132 -32.27 -9.93 -62.55
N ASN A 133 -31.26 -10.80 -62.59
CA ASN A 133 -31.12 -11.83 -63.62
C ASN A 133 -32.28 -12.84 -63.64
N ILE A 134 -32.84 -13.18 -62.48
CA ILE A 134 -34.03 -14.04 -62.37
C ILE A 134 -35.26 -13.34 -63.00
N GLY A 135 -35.34 -12.02 -62.92
CA GLY A 135 -36.43 -11.21 -63.49
C GLY A 135 -36.31 -10.91 -64.99
N LEU A 136 -35.14 -11.15 -65.60
CA LEU A 136 -34.92 -10.91 -67.03
C LEU A 136 -35.75 -11.86 -67.89
N ASN A 137 -36.37 -11.29 -68.93
CA ASN A 137 -37.07 -12.02 -69.98
C ASN A 137 -36.77 -11.37 -71.34
N ILE A 138 -37.11 -12.02 -72.46
CA ILE A 138 -36.75 -11.56 -73.82
C ILE A 138 -37.20 -10.11 -74.13
N GLN A 139 -38.22 -9.60 -73.44
CA GLN A 139 -38.75 -8.24 -73.62
C GLN A 139 -38.10 -7.20 -72.68
N SER A 140 -37.15 -7.61 -71.84
CA SER A 140 -36.48 -6.71 -70.90
C SER A 140 -35.60 -5.69 -71.63
N PRO A 141 -35.74 -4.39 -71.33
CA PRO A 141 -35.07 -3.30 -72.09
C PRO A 141 -33.56 -3.22 -71.87
N ILE A 142 -33.03 -3.96 -70.88
CA ILE A 142 -31.61 -3.98 -70.51
C ILE A 142 -30.82 -5.10 -71.18
N ILE A 143 -31.45 -5.93 -72.02
CA ILE A 143 -30.78 -7.03 -72.73
C ILE A 143 -30.00 -6.48 -73.92
N MET A 144 -28.71 -6.80 -74.00
CA MET A 144 -27.80 -6.42 -75.09
C MET A 144 -26.72 -7.48 -75.32
N SER A 145 -25.99 -7.37 -76.43
CA SER A 145 -24.84 -8.23 -76.70
C SER A 145 -23.61 -7.77 -75.94
N HIS A 146 -22.87 -8.70 -75.36
CA HIS A 146 -21.62 -8.47 -74.64
C HIS A 146 -20.49 -9.30 -75.28
N THR A 147 -19.34 -8.69 -75.55
CA THR A 147 -18.16 -9.36 -76.14
C THR A 147 -17.34 -10.08 -75.05
N ASP A 148 -16.62 -11.15 -75.41
CA ASP A 148 -15.64 -11.87 -74.57
C ASP A 148 -16.13 -12.53 -73.26
N VAL A 149 -17.44 -12.55 -72.99
CA VAL A 149 -18.05 -13.07 -71.73
C VAL A 149 -17.63 -14.50 -71.37
N ILE A 150 -17.50 -15.39 -72.36
CA ILE A 150 -17.16 -16.81 -72.10
C ILE A 150 -15.70 -16.93 -71.63
N LYS A 151 -14.77 -16.24 -72.30
CA LYS A 151 -13.34 -16.26 -71.99
C LYS A 151 -13.05 -15.62 -70.63
N ASP A 152 -13.78 -14.54 -70.31
CA ASP A 152 -13.66 -13.86 -69.02
C ASP A 152 -14.23 -14.71 -67.88
N SER A 153 -15.28 -15.51 -68.14
CA SER A 153 -15.88 -16.39 -67.12
C SER A 153 -14.96 -17.53 -66.68
N GLU A 154 -14.24 -18.16 -67.60
CA GLU A 154 -13.36 -19.30 -67.30
C GLU A 154 -12.10 -18.88 -66.50
N SER A 155 -11.67 -17.62 -66.65
CA SER A 155 -10.47 -17.10 -65.98
C SER A 155 -10.76 -16.39 -64.65
N THR A 156 -11.99 -15.97 -64.41
CA THR A 156 -12.35 -15.10 -63.27
C THR A 156 -13.24 -15.79 -62.22
N CYS A 157 -14.01 -16.82 -62.60
CA CYS A 157 -14.99 -17.43 -61.70
C CYS A 157 -14.39 -18.51 -60.79
N LEU A 158 -14.75 -18.47 -59.50
CA LEU A 158 -14.48 -19.54 -58.55
C LEU A 158 -15.47 -20.70 -58.74
N SER A 159 -15.04 -21.92 -58.43
CA SER A 159 -15.98 -23.04 -58.30
C SER A 159 -16.85 -22.88 -57.04
N VAL A 160 -18.05 -23.47 -57.05
CA VAL A 160 -18.97 -23.42 -55.89
C VAL A 160 -18.33 -23.98 -54.61
N PRO A 161 -17.62 -25.14 -54.64
CA PRO A 161 -16.94 -25.66 -53.45
C PRO A 161 -15.86 -24.71 -52.90
N GLU A 162 -15.11 -24.02 -53.77
CA GLU A 162 -14.09 -23.05 -53.35
C GLU A 162 -14.73 -21.83 -52.68
N TRP A 163 -15.80 -21.27 -53.27
CA TRP A 163 -16.55 -20.16 -52.68
C TRP A 163 -17.14 -20.52 -51.31
N GLU A 164 -17.71 -21.71 -51.19
CA GLU A 164 -18.31 -22.18 -49.94
C GLU A 164 -17.22 -22.40 -48.87
N LYS A 165 -16.08 -22.99 -49.24
CA LYS A 165 -14.94 -23.16 -48.35
C LYS A 165 -14.40 -21.83 -47.83
N ILE A 166 -14.21 -20.83 -48.70
CA ILE A 166 -13.73 -19.50 -48.31
C ILE A 166 -14.73 -18.83 -47.36
N THR A 167 -16.02 -18.90 -47.68
CA THR A 167 -17.09 -18.33 -46.86
C THR A 167 -17.16 -18.99 -45.49
N LYS A 168 -17.17 -20.32 -45.44
CA LYS A 168 -17.25 -21.10 -44.21
C LYS A 168 -16.02 -20.90 -43.32
N SER A 169 -14.82 -20.88 -43.92
CA SER A 169 -13.57 -20.61 -43.21
C SER A 169 -13.58 -19.25 -42.51
N LEU A 170 -14.03 -18.19 -43.21
CA LEU A 170 -14.16 -16.86 -42.60
C LEU A 170 -15.16 -16.84 -41.43
N TYR A 171 -16.28 -17.55 -41.58
CA TYR A 171 -17.29 -17.66 -40.53
C TYR A 171 -16.75 -18.38 -39.28
N GLU A 172 -16.05 -19.50 -39.48
CA GLU A 172 -15.42 -20.27 -38.40
C GLU A 172 -14.32 -19.47 -37.69
N GLU A 173 -13.46 -18.79 -38.45
CA GLU A 173 -12.44 -17.88 -37.92
C GLU A 173 -13.06 -16.75 -37.09
N ALA A 174 -14.16 -16.16 -37.58
CA ALA A 174 -14.87 -15.13 -36.84
C ALA A 174 -15.50 -15.64 -35.54
N MET A 175 -16.06 -16.86 -35.54
CA MET A 175 -16.58 -17.48 -34.33
C MET A 175 -15.48 -17.73 -33.31
N GLN A 176 -14.32 -18.22 -33.76
CA GLN A 176 -13.17 -18.46 -32.91
C GLN A 176 -12.69 -17.17 -32.24
N VAL A 177 -12.45 -16.12 -33.03
CA VAL A 177 -11.99 -14.81 -32.53
C VAL A 177 -12.97 -14.20 -31.53
N LEU A 178 -14.27 -14.35 -31.80
CA LEU A 178 -15.32 -13.88 -30.91
C LEU A 178 -15.33 -14.66 -29.58
N ASN A 179 -15.13 -15.97 -29.61
CA ASN A 179 -15.03 -16.78 -28.41
C ASN A 179 -13.78 -16.44 -27.57
N GLU A 180 -12.63 -16.26 -28.21
CA GLU A 180 -11.39 -15.82 -27.55
C GLU A 180 -11.57 -14.45 -26.88
N SER A 181 -12.25 -13.51 -27.54
CA SER A 181 -12.59 -12.20 -26.98
C SER A 181 -13.47 -12.29 -25.74
N ARG A 182 -14.50 -13.14 -25.78
CA ARG A 182 -15.40 -13.39 -24.63
C ARG A 182 -14.65 -14.01 -23.45
N GLN A 183 -13.79 -14.99 -23.72
CA GLN A 183 -12.95 -15.60 -22.69
C GLN A 183 -12.01 -14.57 -22.06
N LEU A 184 -11.39 -13.71 -22.88
CA LEU A 184 -10.54 -12.63 -22.39
C LEU A 184 -11.30 -11.68 -21.47
N ARG A 185 -12.55 -11.28 -21.80
CA ARG A 185 -13.36 -10.46 -20.90
C ARG A 185 -13.64 -11.13 -19.56
N SER A 186 -13.89 -12.44 -19.55
CA SER A 186 -14.05 -13.19 -18.28
C SER A 186 -12.76 -13.17 -17.46
N ILE A 187 -11.60 -13.34 -18.10
CA ILE A 187 -10.29 -13.27 -17.44
C ILE A 187 -10.06 -11.87 -16.87
N VAL A 188 -10.43 -10.81 -17.60
CA VAL A 188 -10.33 -9.42 -17.14
C VAL A 188 -11.15 -9.19 -15.87
N ASP A 189 -12.41 -9.62 -15.86
CA ASP A 189 -13.28 -9.46 -14.69
C ASP A 189 -12.73 -10.23 -13.47
N ASP A 190 -12.18 -11.43 -13.68
CA ASP A 190 -11.56 -12.23 -12.62
C ASP A 190 -10.27 -11.59 -12.10
N VAL A 191 -9.41 -11.08 -12.98
CA VAL A 191 -8.17 -10.38 -12.62
C VAL A 191 -8.51 -9.15 -11.77
N LEU A 192 -9.48 -8.33 -12.18
CA LEU A 192 -9.90 -7.15 -11.43
C LEU A 192 -10.42 -7.51 -10.04
N LYS A 193 -11.32 -8.50 -9.94
CA LYS A 193 -11.89 -8.92 -8.65
C LYS A 193 -10.83 -9.50 -7.72
N LYS A 194 -9.96 -10.38 -8.22
CA LYS A 194 -8.89 -11.01 -7.41
C LYS A 194 -7.86 -9.99 -6.96
N SER A 195 -7.42 -9.10 -7.85
CA SER A 195 -6.47 -8.04 -7.50
C SER A 195 -7.05 -7.06 -6.48
N ALA A 196 -8.29 -6.59 -6.69
CA ALA A 196 -8.96 -5.70 -5.75
C ALA A 196 -9.11 -6.33 -4.35
N LYS A 197 -9.46 -7.64 -4.29
CA LYS A 197 -9.53 -8.38 -3.03
C LYS A 197 -8.17 -8.46 -2.36
N LYS A 198 -7.12 -8.90 -3.08
CA LYS A 198 -5.76 -8.99 -2.52
C LYS A 198 -5.27 -7.64 -1.97
N LEU A 199 -5.52 -6.54 -2.68
CA LEU A 199 -5.17 -5.20 -2.24
C LEU A 199 -5.89 -4.82 -0.95
N ARG A 200 -7.19 -5.12 -0.83
CA ARG A 200 -7.95 -4.85 0.38
C ARG A 200 -7.51 -5.72 1.55
N ASP A 201 -7.34 -7.02 1.34
CA ASP A 201 -6.86 -7.93 2.38
C ASP A 201 -5.47 -7.49 2.91
N GLN A 202 -4.57 -7.04 2.01
CA GLN A 202 -3.28 -6.49 2.41
C GLN A 202 -3.42 -5.14 3.12
N ALA A 203 -4.30 -4.25 2.67
CA ALA A 203 -4.54 -2.97 3.30
C ALA A 203 -5.04 -3.14 4.74
N ASP A 204 -5.98 -4.06 4.97
CA ASP A 204 -6.49 -4.41 6.29
C ASP A 204 -5.38 -4.99 7.18
N THR A 205 -4.52 -5.84 6.62
CA THR A 205 -3.35 -6.40 7.32
C THR A 205 -2.38 -5.30 7.77
N VAL A 206 -2.09 -4.34 6.90
CA VAL A 206 -1.26 -3.17 7.23
C VAL A 206 -1.94 -2.32 8.30
N ASP A 207 -3.24 -2.02 8.17
CA ASP A 207 -3.97 -1.18 9.12
C ASP A 207 -3.96 -1.80 10.53
N ILE A 208 -4.16 -3.12 10.63
CA ILE A 208 -4.07 -3.86 11.89
C ILE A 208 -2.66 -3.80 12.46
N ALA A 209 -1.63 -4.02 11.64
CA ALA A 209 -0.24 -3.99 12.08
C ALA A 209 0.16 -2.59 12.59
N LEU A 210 -0.25 -1.53 11.89
CA LEU A 210 -0.02 -0.14 12.28
C LEU A 210 -0.78 0.21 13.57
N ALA A 211 -2.06 -0.18 13.70
CA ALA A 211 -2.84 0.08 14.89
C ALA A 211 -2.26 -0.62 16.14
N ARG A 212 -1.80 -1.86 16.00
CA ARG A 212 -1.10 -2.58 17.06
C ARG A 212 0.19 -1.87 17.46
N PHE A 213 1.02 -1.50 16.48
CA PHE A 213 2.27 -0.78 16.75
C PHE A 213 2.02 0.56 17.47
N ILE A 214 0.99 1.31 17.08
CA ILE A 214 0.60 2.55 17.75
C ILE A 214 0.21 2.27 19.20
N SER A 215 -0.69 1.31 19.43
CA SER A 215 -1.12 0.91 20.78
C SER A 215 0.07 0.49 21.67
N ASP A 216 0.97 -0.34 21.15
CA ASP A 216 2.16 -0.78 21.90
C ASP A 216 3.07 0.41 22.23
N THR A 217 3.24 1.34 21.28
CA THR A 217 4.04 2.56 21.48
C THR A 217 3.40 3.51 22.51
N GLU A 218 2.07 3.62 22.53
CA GLU A 218 1.32 4.38 23.54
C GLU A 218 1.51 3.78 24.94
N GLN A 219 1.45 2.45 25.07
CA GLN A 219 1.69 1.76 26.35
C GLN A 219 3.12 1.99 26.85
N ILE A 220 4.11 1.90 25.98
CA ILE A 220 5.51 2.19 26.31
C ILE A 220 5.66 3.66 26.73
N GLY A 221 5.04 4.59 25.98
CA GLY A 221 5.03 6.02 26.32
C GLY A 221 4.44 6.28 27.70
N GLN A 222 3.32 5.62 28.03
CA GLN A 222 2.67 5.75 29.32
C GLN A 222 3.53 5.19 30.47
N ALA A 223 4.24 4.08 30.23
CA ALA A 223 5.19 3.52 31.19
C ALA A 223 6.35 4.48 31.46
N ILE A 224 6.96 5.04 30.41
CA ILE A 224 8.03 6.05 30.52
C ILE A 224 7.56 7.26 31.33
N GLU A 225 6.34 7.75 31.08
CA GLU A 225 5.79 8.89 31.84
C GLU A 225 5.52 8.56 33.31
N ASN A 226 5.16 7.31 33.62
CA ASN A 226 4.99 6.86 35.01
C ASN A 226 6.35 6.72 35.73
N ASP A 227 7.36 6.17 35.05
CA ASP A 227 8.72 6.08 35.58
C ASP A 227 9.30 7.48 35.81
N LEU A 228 9.08 8.41 34.88
CA LEU A 228 9.50 9.81 35.01
C LEU A 228 8.89 10.47 36.26
N LYS A 229 7.59 10.26 36.51
CA LYS A 229 6.93 10.76 37.74
C LYS A 229 7.60 10.19 39.00
N GLN A 230 7.92 8.90 38.99
CA GLN A 230 8.59 8.25 40.12
C GLN A 230 10.00 8.81 40.34
N VAL A 231 10.79 9.02 39.28
CA VAL A 231 12.13 9.60 39.34
C VAL A 231 12.07 11.04 39.87
N VAL A 232 11.14 11.85 39.40
CA VAL A 232 10.94 13.23 39.88
C VAL A 232 10.57 13.26 41.36
N GLN A 233 9.71 12.34 41.82
CA GLN A 233 9.40 12.22 43.25
C GLN A 233 10.64 11.86 44.07
N ARG A 234 11.41 10.86 43.63
CA ARG A 234 12.66 10.43 44.29
C ARG A 234 13.71 11.53 44.31
N LEU A 235 13.80 12.36 43.27
CA LEU A 235 14.67 13.55 43.25
C LEU A 235 14.31 14.50 44.38
N GLY A 236 13.03 14.84 44.53
CA GLY A 236 12.55 15.72 45.60
C GLY A 236 12.79 15.14 47.00
N ASP A 237 12.65 13.83 47.18
CA ASP A 237 12.95 13.16 48.46
C ASP A 237 14.46 13.14 48.75
N SER A 238 15.29 12.95 47.72
CA SER A 238 16.75 13.02 47.83
C SER A 238 17.23 14.44 48.17
N GLU A 239 16.66 15.48 47.57
CA GLU A 239 16.95 16.89 47.91
C GLU A 239 16.63 17.20 49.37
N LYS A 240 15.47 16.75 49.87
CA LYS A 240 15.11 16.88 51.29
C LYS A 240 16.10 16.14 52.19
N SER A 241 16.50 14.93 51.82
CA SER A 241 17.47 14.13 52.58
C SER A 241 18.84 14.82 52.65
N ILE A 242 19.36 15.30 51.51
CA ILE A 242 20.60 16.09 51.42
C ILE A 242 20.51 17.35 52.29
N GLY A 243 19.41 18.10 52.21
CA GLY A 243 19.19 19.29 53.03
C GLY A 243 19.17 18.98 54.54
N ASN A 244 18.52 17.88 54.94
CA ASN A 244 18.51 17.42 56.33
C ASN A 244 19.90 17.01 56.82
N LEU A 245 20.65 16.25 56.03
CA LEU A 245 22.02 15.84 56.35
C LEU A 245 22.95 17.05 56.53
N LEU A 246 22.90 18.02 55.61
CA LEU A 246 23.67 19.26 55.71
C LEU A 246 23.35 20.03 57.00
N ARG A 247 22.07 20.11 57.39
CA ARG A 247 21.66 20.76 58.64
C ARG A 247 22.21 20.03 59.87
N VAL A 248 22.12 18.70 59.90
CA VAL A 248 22.64 17.90 61.03
C VAL A 248 24.16 18.01 61.13
N ILE A 249 24.87 17.91 60.00
CA ILE A 249 26.32 18.08 59.93
C ILE A 249 26.72 19.46 60.47
N SER A 250 26.08 20.54 60.01
CA SER A 250 26.38 21.91 60.48
C SER A 250 26.16 22.08 61.98
N ASN A 251 25.10 21.47 62.53
CA ASN A 251 24.84 21.50 63.98
C ASN A 251 25.91 20.72 64.77
N LEU A 252 26.34 19.55 64.28
CA LEU A 252 27.40 18.76 64.90
C LEU A 252 28.77 19.43 64.79
N GLU A 253 29.08 20.10 63.69
CA GLU A 253 30.29 20.91 63.54
C GLU A 253 30.34 22.03 64.58
N LYS A 254 29.22 22.75 64.81
CA LYS A 254 29.11 23.75 65.88
C LYS A 254 29.26 23.15 67.27
N ALA A 255 28.67 21.97 67.52
CA ALA A 255 28.83 21.27 68.79
C ALA A 255 30.28 20.85 69.03
N LYS A 256 30.95 20.31 67.99
CA LYS A 256 32.38 19.99 68.02
C LYS A 256 33.24 21.22 68.30
N GLN A 257 33.03 22.32 67.58
CA GLN A 257 33.74 23.59 67.80
C GLN A 257 33.57 24.09 69.25
N THR A 258 32.38 23.92 69.83
CA THR A 258 32.11 24.28 71.23
C THR A 258 32.93 23.42 72.18
N ALA A 259 32.96 22.10 71.98
CA ALA A 259 33.74 21.18 72.80
C ALA A 259 35.26 21.40 72.64
N GLU A 260 35.74 21.62 71.42
CA GLU A 260 37.15 21.96 71.12
C GLU A 260 37.56 23.29 71.75
N THR A 261 36.72 24.32 71.67
CA THR A 261 36.98 25.61 72.32
C THR A 261 37.03 25.47 73.84
N ARG A 262 36.11 24.69 74.44
CA ARG A 262 36.14 24.39 75.88
C ARG A 262 37.43 23.66 76.27
N LEU A 263 37.88 22.71 75.46
CA LEU A 263 39.11 21.96 75.69
C LEU A 263 40.35 22.88 75.59
N TYR A 264 40.39 23.73 74.55
CA TYR A 264 41.44 24.73 74.34
C TYR A 264 41.56 25.68 75.54
N ASN A 265 40.45 26.28 75.98
CA ASN A 265 40.43 27.18 77.12
C ASN A 265 40.92 26.52 78.42
N ARG A 266 40.71 25.20 78.58
CA ARG A 266 41.18 24.46 79.75
C ARG A 266 42.68 24.16 79.71
N LEU A 267 43.29 24.12 78.52
CA LEU A 267 44.74 23.95 78.37
C LEU A 267 45.53 25.18 78.83
N GLU A 268 44.89 26.35 78.86
CA GLU A 268 45.47 27.62 79.33
C GLU A 268 45.54 27.73 80.87
N ARG A 269 45.13 26.69 81.61
CA ARG A 269 45.23 26.69 83.07
C ARG A 269 46.70 26.72 83.50
N PRO A 270 47.09 27.57 84.47
CA PRO A 270 48.48 27.74 84.86
C PRO A 270 48.98 26.60 85.75
N GLY A 271 50.24 26.19 85.54
CA GLY A 271 50.99 25.31 86.43
C GLY A 271 50.29 23.97 86.73
N ASP A 272 50.21 23.62 88.01
CA ASP A 272 49.68 22.34 88.49
C ASP A 272 48.15 22.24 88.39
N GLU A 273 47.43 23.35 88.13
CA GLU A 273 45.98 23.36 87.93
C GLU A 273 45.56 22.83 86.53
N ASN A 274 46.53 22.59 85.63
CA ASN A 274 46.31 21.97 84.33
C ASN A 274 46.18 20.45 84.42
N VAL A 275 45.10 20.01 85.09
CA VAL A 275 44.85 18.61 85.40
C VAL A 275 43.97 17.95 84.34
N LYS A 276 44.30 16.69 83.99
CA LYS A 276 43.41 15.78 83.23
C LYS A 276 42.31 15.21 84.14
N ASP A 277 41.45 16.09 84.63
CA ASP A 277 40.28 15.71 85.40
C ASP A 277 39.20 15.03 84.53
N ASN A 278 38.11 14.56 85.17
CA ASN A 278 37.01 13.91 84.47
C ASN A 278 36.39 14.80 83.39
N ALA A 279 36.26 16.11 83.63
CA ALA A 279 35.71 17.04 82.64
C ALA A 279 36.61 17.14 81.39
N GLN A 280 37.94 17.17 81.56
CA GLN A 280 38.91 17.15 80.46
C GLN A 280 38.79 15.85 79.64
N LEU A 281 38.72 14.69 80.31
CA LEU A 281 38.60 13.39 79.66
C LEU A 281 37.27 13.25 78.90
N SER A 282 36.17 13.74 79.48
CA SER A 282 34.85 13.76 78.83
C SER A 282 34.80 14.66 77.60
N LEU A 283 35.43 15.84 77.62
CA LEU A 283 35.51 16.71 76.43
C LEU A 283 36.34 16.05 75.32
N ILE A 284 37.43 15.36 75.66
CA ILE A 284 38.23 14.61 74.67
C ILE A 284 37.42 13.48 74.03
N SER A 285 36.66 12.72 74.82
CA SER A 285 35.82 11.64 74.28
C SER A 285 34.65 12.20 73.46
N GLU A 286 34.04 13.31 73.87
CA GLU A 286 32.99 14.01 73.13
C GLU A 286 33.49 14.48 71.76
N VAL A 287 34.63 15.16 71.68
CA VAL A 287 35.22 15.60 70.40
C VAL A 287 35.52 14.41 69.48
N LYS A 288 36.07 13.32 70.02
CA LYS A 288 36.33 12.09 69.24
C LYS A 288 35.03 11.48 68.71
N SER A 289 34.01 11.37 69.55
CA SER A 289 32.71 10.79 69.18
C SER A 289 31.99 11.64 68.12
N ILE A 290 31.94 12.97 68.29
CA ILE A 290 31.33 13.87 67.29
C ILE A 290 32.11 13.82 65.97
N THR A 291 33.45 13.70 66.01
CA THR A 291 34.27 13.58 64.79
C THR A 291 33.94 12.29 64.03
N GLU A 292 33.75 11.17 64.72
CA GLU A 292 33.36 9.91 64.08
C GLU A 292 31.96 9.99 63.46
N GLN A 293 30.99 10.58 64.18
CA GLN A 293 29.63 10.82 63.67
C GLN A 293 29.64 11.73 62.42
N LEU A 294 30.45 12.80 62.43
CA LEU A 294 30.62 13.70 61.28
C LEU A 294 31.20 12.94 60.08
N ASN A 295 32.17 12.06 60.28
CA ASN A 295 32.73 11.27 59.18
C ASN A 295 31.66 10.35 58.54
N THR A 296 30.85 9.68 59.36
CA THR A 296 29.75 8.83 58.89
C THR A 296 28.69 9.65 58.13
N LEU A 297 28.27 10.80 58.67
CA LEU A 297 27.27 11.65 58.03
C LEU A 297 27.77 12.28 56.72
N ASN A 298 29.03 12.70 56.67
CA ASN A 298 29.64 13.19 55.43
C ASN A 298 29.70 12.11 54.35
N TYR A 299 30.03 10.87 54.72
CA TYR A 299 29.96 9.74 53.79
C TYR A 299 28.54 9.51 53.27
N GLN A 300 27.53 9.51 54.15
CA GLN A 300 26.13 9.39 53.74
C GLN A 300 25.67 10.53 52.83
N LEU A 301 26.12 11.76 53.09
CA LEU A 301 25.86 12.92 52.24
C LEU A 301 26.46 12.74 50.84
N ASP A 302 27.68 12.23 50.74
CA ASP A 302 28.34 11.96 49.46
C ASP A 302 27.61 10.88 48.65
N CYS A 303 27.21 9.79 49.32
CA CYS A 303 26.36 8.76 48.70
C CYS A 303 25.02 9.33 48.22
N ALA A 304 24.35 10.16 49.04
CA ALA A 304 23.09 10.79 48.68
C ALA A 304 23.22 11.73 47.48
N ARG A 305 24.30 12.53 47.42
CA ARG A 305 24.62 13.40 46.28
C ARG A 305 24.89 12.61 45.01
N THR A 306 25.68 11.54 45.10
CA THR A 306 25.96 10.65 43.97
C THR A 306 24.67 10.00 43.44
N GLY A 307 23.83 9.49 44.33
CA GLY A 307 22.52 8.96 43.95
C GLY A 307 21.59 10.01 43.34
N HIS A 308 21.63 11.26 43.81
CA HIS A 308 20.87 12.36 43.23
C HIS A 308 21.32 12.67 41.80
N LEU A 309 22.63 12.69 41.52
CA LEU A 309 23.15 12.88 40.15
C LEU A 309 22.68 11.76 39.22
N GLY A 310 22.74 10.50 39.66
CA GLY A 310 22.21 9.37 38.87
C GLY A 310 20.71 9.48 38.58
N LEU A 311 19.92 10.00 39.52
CA LEU A 311 18.49 10.28 39.29
C LEU A 311 18.28 11.44 38.28
N GLN A 312 19.15 12.45 38.26
CA GLN A 312 19.07 13.54 37.27
C GLN A 312 19.36 13.03 35.86
N GLU A 313 20.38 12.17 35.71
CA GLU A 313 20.70 11.50 34.44
C GLU A 313 19.53 10.62 33.97
N ALA A 314 18.97 9.80 34.86
CA ALA A 314 17.81 8.97 34.56
C ALA A 314 16.59 9.81 34.12
N ARG A 315 16.35 10.97 34.77
CA ARG A 315 15.30 11.91 34.36
C ARG A 315 15.51 12.39 32.93
N SER A 316 16.73 12.86 32.62
CA SER A 316 17.07 13.36 31.28
C SER A 316 16.84 12.29 30.21
N GLN A 317 17.26 11.06 30.47
CA GLN A 317 17.05 9.94 29.54
C GLN A 317 15.56 9.65 29.31
N LEU A 318 14.76 9.57 30.38
CA LEU A 318 13.32 9.32 30.27
C LEU A 318 12.58 10.46 29.55
N GLU A 319 12.99 11.72 29.76
CA GLU A 319 12.46 12.88 29.03
C GLU A 319 12.74 12.79 27.52
N ASP A 320 13.97 12.41 27.16
CA ASP A 320 14.35 12.20 25.76
C ASP A 320 13.61 11.02 25.12
N ASP A 321 13.50 9.89 25.82
CA ASP A 321 12.75 8.72 25.35
C ASP A 321 11.26 9.06 25.15
N SER A 322 10.67 9.80 26.10
CA SER A 322 9.29 10.28 25.98
C SER A 322 9.10 11.17 24.74
N ARG A 323 10.03 12.11 24.50
CA ARG A 323 10.03 12.96 23.31
C ARG A 323 10.13 12.14 22.01
N ILE A 324 10.97 11.10 21.98
CA ILE A 324 11.10 10.19 20.85
C ILE A 324 9.77 9.47 20.59
N LYS A 325 9.18 8.84 21.62
CA LYS A 325 7.91 8.09 21.48
C LYS A 325 6.76 8.98 21.02
N ARG A 326 6.63 10.21 21.56
CA ARG A 326 5.62 11.17 21.10
C ARG A 326 5.78 11.52 19.62
N LYS A 327 7.02 11.69 19.13
CA LYS A 327 7.25 11.96 17.71
C LYS A 327 6.88 10.77 16.85
N THR A 328 7.22 9.55 17.27
CA THR A 328 6.83 8.30 16.57
C THR A 328 5.31 8.19 16.48
N LEU A 329 4.59 8.37 17.60
CA LEU A 329 3.12 8.35 17.62
C LEU A 329 2.51 9.42 16.72
N TRP A 330 3.06 10.63 16.70
CA TRP A 330 2.57 11.69 15.82
C TRP A 330 2.72 11.32 14.33
N ILE A 331 3.84 10.70 13.95
CA ILE A 331 4.04 10.22 12.57
C ILE A 331 3.01 9.14 12.24
N ASP A 332 2.89 8.11 13.07
CA ASP A 332 2.07 6.95 12.71
C ASP A 332 0.56 7.19 12.87
N SER A 333 0.14 7.75 13.99
CA SER A 333 -1.28 7.98 14.28
C SER A 333 -1.84 9.18 13.54
N ILE A 334 -1.06 10.25 13.36
CA ILE A 334 -1.60 11.46 12.73
C ILE A 334 -1.23 11.54 11.25
N ARG A 335 0.00 11.21 10.84
CA ARG A 335 0.37 11.35 9.42
C ARG A 335 -0.05 10.12 8.62
N CYS A 336 0.38 8.93 9.03
CA CYS A 336 0.14 7.71 8.25
C CYS A 336 -1.34 7.31 8.21
N GLN A 337 -2.05 7.29 9.35
CA GLN A 337 -3.48 6.92 9.36
C GLN A 337 -4.33 7.87 8.51
N ASN A 338 -4.03 9.18 8.52
CA ASN A 338 -4.76 10.16 7.69
C ASN A 338 -4.60 9.90 6.19
N ILE A 339 -3.39 9.56 5.73
CA ILE A 339 -3.15 9.23 4.32
C ILE A 339 -3.88 7.93 3.97
N ARG A 340 -3.78 6.91 4.84
CA ARG A 340 -4.44 5.61 4.63
C ARG A 340 -5.95 5.68 4.66
N ALA A 341 -6.56 6.66 5.33
CA ALA A 341 -8.01 6.87 5.28
C ALA A 341 -8.54 7.14 3.85
N HIS A 342 -7.67 7.54 2.92
CA HIS A 342 -8.00 7.77 1.51
C HIS A 342 -7.84 6.51 0.65
N TYR A 343 -7.60 5.33 1.24
CA TYR A 343 -7.47 4.09 0.49
C TYR A 343 -8.76 3.79 -0.29
N PRO A 344 -8.69 3.54 -1.62
CA PRO A 344 -9.88 3.38 -2.44
C PRO A 344 -10.77 2.21 -2.01
N SER A 345 -12.08 2.37 -2.22
CA SER A 345 -13.05 1.30 -1.98
C SER A 345 -12.94 0.19 -3.03
N MET A 346 -13.47 -1.00 -2.71
CA MET A 346 -13.49 -2.16 -3.62
C MET A 346 -14.06 -1.83 -5.01
N ASN A 347 -15.09 -0.98 -5.08
CA ASN A 347 -15.72 -0.61 -6.35
C ASN A 347 -14.77 0.19 -7.25
N ILE A 348 -14.03 1.13 -6.66
CA ILE A 348 -13.04 1.94 -7.38
C ILE A 348 -11.90 1.03 -7.89
N LEU A 349 -11.48 0.05 -7.09
CA LEU A 349 -10.42 -0.90 -7.45
C LEU A 349 -10.79 -1.84 -8.60
N ILE A 350 -12.08 -2.11 -8.80
CA ILE A 350 -12.59 -2.91 -9.93
C ILE A 350 -12.85 -2.01 -11.16
N GLY A 351 -12.69 -0.69 -11.04
CA GLY A 351 -12.81 0.26 -12.15
C GLY A 351 -14.25 0.72 -12.43
N TYR A 352 -15.12 0.74 -11.41
CA TYR A 352 -16.46 1.33 -11.51
C TYR A 352 -16.43 2.84 -11.32
#